data_AF-A0A2D6PXV3-F1
#
_entry.id   AF-A0A2D6PXV3-F1
#
_cell.length_a   1.000
_cell.length_b   1.000
_cell.length_c   1.000
_cell.angle_alpha   90.00
_cell.angle_beta   90.00
_cell.angle_gamma   90.00
#
_symmetry.space_group_name_H-M   'P 1'
#
loop_
_entity.id
_entity.type
_entity.pdbx_description
1 polymer ?
#
loop_
_entity_poly.entity_id
_entity_poly.type
_entity_poly.pdbx_seq_one_letter_code
_entity_poly.pdbx_strand_id
1 'polypeptide(L)'
;MRHPFQRKSNKKDTVQTPFQRSLVGFIDGYSKDGQRMSGRKLSQLLGKSANHISQMLNDGFIPSGPAILEMAEVLRLGQDDTDELIRGAMQTKASQRSRDNFWINETNRMLEAMEARHEAYEAFLKKEGLEERFDSYARRRRKKK
;
A
#
# COMPACT_ATOMS: atom_id res chain seq x y z
N MET A 1 4.60 16.13 19.88
CA MET A 1 6.05 16.31 19.70
C MET A 1 6.35 16.45 18.20
N ARG A 2 7.25 17.34 17.77
CA ARG A 2 7.64 17.47 16.36
C ARG A 2 8.61 16.34 15.98
N HIS A 3 8.39 15.72 14.82
CA HIS A 3 9.29 14.67 14.32
C HIS A 3 10.62 15.30 13.85
N PRO A 4 11.80 14.69 14.10
CA PRO A 4 13.11 15.28 13.81
C PRO A 4 13.38 15.60 12.32
N PHE A 5 12.50 15.18 11.41
CA PHE A 5 12.62 15.43 9.96
C PHE A 5 11.71 16.53 9.42
N GLN A 6 10.86 17.12 10.27
CA GLN A 6 10.02 18.26 9.88
C GLN A 6 10.86 19.54 9.84
N ARG A 7 10.92 20.20 8.68
CA ARG A 7 11.63 21.48 8.53
C ARG A 7 10.95 22.57 9.38
N LYS A 8 11.76 23.49 9.96
CA LYS A 8 11.28 24.61 10.80
C LYS A 8 10.33 25.59 10.07
N SER A 9 10.29 25.60 8.74
CA SER A 9 9.61 26.62 7.92
C SER A 9 8.21 26.27 7.43
N ASN A 10 7.66 25.08 7.71
CA ASN A 10 6.25 24.80 7.39
C ASN A 10 5.33 25.41 8.46
N LYS A 11 5.16 26.74 8.39
CA LYS A 11 4.12 27.50 9.13
C LYS A 11 2.74 27.39 8.47
N LYS A 12 2.62 26.74 7.32
CA LYS A 12 1.33 26.29 6.78
C LYS A 12 1.11 24.87 7.24
N ASP A 13 -0.04 24.59 7.83
CA ASP A 13 -0.60 23.24 7.96
C ASP A 13 -0.61 22.60 6.58
N THR A 14 0.51 21.98 6.23
CA THR A 14 0.66 21.25 4.98
C THR A 14 -0.09 19.97 5.25
N VAL A 15 -1.27 19.83 4.66
CA VAL A 15 -2.09 18.64 4.79
C VAL A 15 -1.21 17.46 4.39
N GLN A 16 -0.79 16.67 5.38
CA GLN A 16 0.05 15.51 5.12
C GLN A 16 -0.72 14.58 4.21
N THR A 17 -0.07 14.17 3.12
CA THR A 17 -0.64 13.24 2.16
C THR A 17 -0.86 11.87 2.81
N PRO A 18 -1.78 11.04 2.30
CA PRO A 18 -1.96 9.67 2.79
C PRO A 18 -0.63 8.90 2.87
N PHE A 19 0.22 9.02 1.84
CA PHE A 19 1.56 8.41 1.83
C PHE A 19 2.45 8.91 2.96
N GLN A 20 2.48 10.23 3.20
CA GLN A 20 3.27 10.82 4.28
C GLN A 20 2.80 10.34 5.65
N ARG A 21 1.50 10.20 5.86
CA ARG A 21 0.93 9.74 7.14
C ARG A 21 1.32 8.30 7.43
N SER A 22 1.12 7.39 6.47
CA SER A 22 1.48 5.98 6.64
C SER A 22 3.00 5.84 6.83
N LEU A 23 3.82 6.52 6.01
CA LEU A 23 5.28 6.45 6.14
C LEU A 23 5.79 6.97 7.50
N VAL A 24 5.25 8.09 8.01
CA VAL A 24 5.61 8.60 9.34
C VAL A 24 5.15 7.63 10.43
N GLY A 25 3.93 7.09 10.32
CA GLY A 25 3.39 6.10 11.25
C GLY A 25 4.29 4.87 11.38
N PHE A 26 4.76 4.34 10.25
CA PHE A 26 5.65 3.18 10.22
C PHE A 26 7.06 3.48 10.76
N ILE A 27 7.62 4.65 10.46
CA ILE A 27 8.93 5.08 11.03
C ILE A 27 8.83 5.23 12.56
N ASP A 28 7.72 5.77 13.06
CA ASP A 28 7.45 5.91 14.49
C ASP A 28 7.23 4.54 15.16
N GLY A 29 6.50 3.63 14.50
CA GLY A 29 6.32 2.24 14.94
C GLY A 29 7.65 1.50 15.11
N TYR A 30 8.48 1.52 14.07
CA TYR A 30 9.83 0.94 14.10
C TYR A 30 10.71 1.51 15.22
N SER A 31 10.54 2.81 15.52
CA SER A 31 11.30 3.47 16.59
C SER A 31 10.85 3.07 17.99
N LYS A 32 9.60 2.60 18.17
CA LYS A 32 9.07 2.09 19.44
C LYS A 32 9.56 0.68 19.75
N ASP A 33 9.88 -0.12 18.74
CA ASP A 33 10.48 -1.47 18.88
C ASP A 33 11.95 -1.47 19.34
N GLY A 34 12.42 -0.35 19.93
CA GLY A 34 13.73 -0.24 20.58
C GLY A 34 14.85 0.31 19.69
N GLN A 35 14.62 0.54 18.39
CA GLN A 35 15.62 1.15 17.50
C GLN A 35 15.16 2.51 16.98
N ARG A 36 15.54 3.59 17.67
CA ARG A 36 15.32 4.98 17.18
C ARG A 36 15.78 5.12 15.72
N MET A 37 14.85 5.37 14.81
CA MET A 37 15.13 5.54 13.40
C MET A 37 15.53 7.00 13.13
N SER A 38 16.84 7.27 13.07
CA SER A 38 17.34 8.58 12.64
C SER A 38 17.29 8.70 11.11
N GLY A 39 17.15 9.93 10.59
CA GLY A 39 17.03 10.16 9.14
C GLY A 39 18.29 9.78 8.39
N ARG A 40 19.44 9.84 9.08
CA ARG A 40 20.71 9.32 8.59
C ARG A 40 20.71 7.80 8.49
N LYS A 41 20.15 7.11 9.49
CA LYS A 41 19.99 5.64 9.48
C LYS A 41 19.00 5.20 8.40
N LEU A 42 17.87 5.90 8.25
CA LEU A 42 16.89 5.64 7.21
C LEU A 42 17.46 5.87 5.80
N SER A 43 18.22 6.96 5.61
CA SER A 43 18.94 7.26 4.37
C SER A 43 19.97 6.18 4.02
N GLN A 44 20.73 5.69 5.00
CA GLN A 44 21.67 4.59 4.82
C GLN A 44 20.98 3.27 4.47
N LEU A 45 19.90 2.93 5.16
CA LEU A 45 19.17 1.68 4.94
C LEU A 45 18.49 1.63 3.57
N LEU A 46 17.94 2.75 3.10
CA LEU A 46 17.24 2.84 1.81
C LEU A 46 18.17 3.10 0.61
N GLY A 47 19.47 3.35 0.88
CA GLY A 47 20.42 3.79 -0.15
C GLY A 47 20.01 5.09 -0.84
N LYS A 48 19.17 5.93 -0.21
CA LYS A 48 18.67 7.20 -0.78
C LYS A 48 19.31 8.38 -0.07
N SER A 49 19.51 9.49 -0.78
CA SER A 49 20.07 10.71 -0.17
C SER A 49 19.11 11.30 0.88
N ALA A 50 19.65 12.00 1.87
CA ALA A 50 18.86 12.71 2.89
C ALA A 50 17.87 13.72 2.27
N ASN A 51 18.21 14.29 1.10
CA ASN A 51 17.29 15.14 0.35
C ASN A 51 16.08 14.36 -0.18
N HIS A 52 16.30 13.16 -0.72
CA HIS A 52 15.22 12.30 -1.21
C HIS A 52 14.27 11.88 -0.07
N ILE A 53 14.83 11.55 1.09
CA ILE A 53 14.04 11.28 2.31
C ILE A 53 13.26 12.52 2.74
N SER A 54 13.90 13.70 2.72
CA SER A 54 13.22 14.97 3.03
C SER A 54 12.06 15.25 2.08
N GLN A 55 12.21 14.97 0.78
CA GLN A 55 11.16 15.16 -0.22
C GLN A 55 9.96 14.24 0.02
N MET A 56 10.21 12.99 0.39
CA MET A 56 9.13 12.06 0.75
C MET A 56 8.39 12.51 2.01
N LEU A 57 9.13 12.89 3.05
CA LEU A 57 8.56 13.22 4.36
C LEU A 57 7.92 14.60 4.43
N ASN A 58 8.43 15.59 3.69
CA ASN A 58 7.97 16.98 3.79
C ASN A 58 7.22 17.46 2.56
N ASP A 59 7.64 17.03 1.36
CA ASP A 59 7.12 17.57 0.10
C ASP A 59 6.07 16.65 -0.55
N GLY A 60 5.75 15.52 0.08
CA GLY A 60 4.76 14.55 -0.40
C GLY A 60 5.19 13.85 -1.69
N PHE A 61 6.49 13.82 -1.96
CA PHE A 61 7.04 13.10 -3.11
C PHE A 61 6.82 11.59 -2.95
N ILE A 62 6.32 10.95 -3.99
CA ILE A 62 6.11 9.50 -4.00
C ILE A 62 7.17 8.86 -4.90
N PRO A 63 7.99 7.93 -4.36
CA PRO A 63 8.99 7.23 -5.16
C PRO A 63 8.36 6.25 -6.15
N SER A 64 9.19 5.53 -6.92
CA SER A 64 8.71 4.48 -7.83
C SER A 64 8.15 3.29 -7.05
N GLY A 65 7.29 2.48 -7.69
CA GLY A 65 6.71 1.27 -7.08
C GLY A 65 7.76 0.33 -6.47
N PRO A 66 8.84 -0.05 -7.20
CA PRO A 66 9.91 -0.88 -6.65
C PRO A 66 10.59 -0.26 -5.42
N ALA A 67 10.75 1.07 -5.39
CA ALA A 67 11.34 1.75 -4.24
C ALA A 67 10.41 1.77 -3.01
N ILE A 68 9.08 1.72 -3.21
CA ILE A 68 8.12 1.57 -2.10
C ILE A 68 8.22 0.17 -1.49
N LEU A 69 8.38 -0.87 -2.31
CA LEU A 69 8.57 -2.24 -1.85
C LEU A 69 9.90 -2.42 -1.11
N GLU A 70 10.98 -1.85 -1.66
CA GLU A 70 12.30 -1.80 -1.00
C GLU A 70 12.21 -1.11 0.37
N MET A 71 11.44 -0.02 0.47
CA MET A 71 11.19 0.64 1.75
C MET A 71 10.43 -0.23 2.74
N ALA A 72 9.39 -0.93 2.30
CA ALA A 72 8.62 -1.83 3.15
C ALA A 72 9.48 -2.97 3.71
N GLU A 73 10.35 -3.55 2.88
CA GLU A 73 11.32 -4.56 3.29
C GLU A 73 12.32 -4.02 4.32
N VAL A 74 12.89 -2.84 4.07
CA VAL A 74 13.84 -2.18 4.99
C VAL A 74 13.21 -1.85 6.33
N LEU A 75 11.96 -1.39 6.32
CA LEU A 75 11.18 -1.11 7.52
C LEU A 75 10.59 -2.38 8.15
N ARG A 76 10.80 -3.55 7.54
CA ARG A 76 10.29 -4.86 7.98
C ARG A 76 8.78 -4.86 8.20
N LEU A 77 8.06 -4.20 7.29
CA LEU A 77 6.61 -4.12 7.35
C LEU A 77 5.97 -5.47 7.09
N GLY A 78 4.86 -5.75 7.79
CA GLY A 78 4.00 -6.87 7.45
C GLY A 78 3.32 -6.67 6.09
N GLN A 79 2.64 -7.69 5.60
CA GLN A 79 1.91 -7.61 4.33
C GLN A 79 0.83 -6.51 4.39
N ASP A 80 0.06 -6.46 5.47
CA ASP A 80 -1.01 -5.47 5.64
C ASP A 80 -0.48 -4.01 5.67
N ASP A 81 0.63 -3.79 6.37
CA ASP A 81 1.30 -2.48 6.45
C ASP A 81 1.92 -2.07 5.11
N THR A 82 2.45 -3.03 4.36
CA THR A 82 2.98 -2.83 3.02
C THR A 82 1.87 -2.40 2.06
N ASP A 83 0.72 -3.08 2.11
CA ASP A 83 -0.46 -2.75 1.32
C ASP A 83 -1.02 -1.38 1.68
N GLU A 84 -1.02 -1.01 2.97
CA GLU A 84 -1.38 0.32 3.41
C GLU A 84 -0.43 1.39 2.85
N LEU A 85 0.88 1.17 2.90
CA LEU A 85 1.89 2.09 2.36
C LEU A 85 1.71 2.29 0.84
N ILE A 86 1.47 1.21 0.10
CA ILE A 86 1.20 1.24 -1.35
C ILE A 86 -0.11 1.99 -1.63
N ARG A 87 -1.18 1.71 -0.87
CA ARG A 87 -2.46 2.40 -1.01
C ARG A 87 -2.32 3.91 -0.77
N GLY A 88 -1.58 4.31 0.28
CA GLY A 88 -1.28 5.70 0.56
C GLY A 88 -0.51 6.38 -0.57
N ALA A 89 0.46 5.67 -1.17
CA ALA A 89 1.20 6.15 -2.35
C ALA A 89 0.28 6.35 -3.57
N MET A 90 -0.61 5.39 -3.86
CA MET A 90 -1.56 5.49 -4.97
C MET A 90 -2.53 6.66 -4.78
N GLN A 91 -3.13 6.79 -3.59
CA GLN A 91 -4.04 7.90 -3.26
C GLN A 91 -3.35 9.27 -3.37
N THR A 92 -2.09 9.36 -2.93
CA THR A 92 -1.32 10.60 -3.04
C THR A 92 -1.00 10.92 -4.50
N LYS A 93 -0.69 9.92 -5.34
CA LYS A 93 -0.43 10.12 -6.78
C LYS A 93 -1.70 10.53 -7.52
N ALA A 94 -2.83 9.91 -7.20
CA ALA A 94 -4.16 10.24 -7.73
C ALA A 94 -4.49 11.72 -7.53
N SER A 95 -4.30 12.22 -6.30
CA SER A 95 -4.63 13.61 -5.97
C SER A 95 -3.72 14.66 -6.62
N GLN A 96 -2.54 14.27 -7.15
CA GLN A 96 -1.54 15.20 -7.70
C GLN A 96 -1.51 15.32 -9.23
N ARG A 97 -2.11 14.40 -10.01
CA ARG A 97 -2.03 14.43 -11.49
C ARG A 97 -3.36 14.13 -12.18
N SER A 98 -3.89 15.09 -12.94
CA SER A 98 -5.20 14.98 -13.63
C SER A 98 -5.28 13.82 -14.65
N ARG A 99 -4.15 13.41 -15.25
CA ARG A 99 -4.07 12.28 -16.19
C ARG A 99 -4.07 10.91 -15.50
N ASP A 100 -3.57 10.84 -14.27
CA ASP A 100 -3.54 9.59 -13.50
C ASP A 100 -4.91 9.30 -12.86
N ASN A 101 -5.71 10.34 -12.58
CA ASN A 101 -7.12 10.17 -12.20
C ASN A 101 -7.96 9.44 -13.24
N PHE A 102 -7.70 9.64 -14.54
CA PHE A 102 -8.36 8.87 -15.59
C PHE A 102 -8.03 7.38 -15.45
N TRP A 103 -6.75 7.01 -15.39
CA TRP A 103 -6.33 5.61 -15.30
C TRP A 103 -6.72 4.96 -13.97
N ILE A 104 -6.76 5.70 -12.87
CA ILE A 104 -7.22 5.21 -11.57
C ILE A 104 -8.73 4.97 -11.60
N ASN A 105 -9.51 5.91 -12.12
CA ASN A 105 -10.96 5.72 -12.28
C ASN A 105 -11.25 4.57 -13.25
N GLU A 106 -10.47 4.43 -14.32
CA GLU A 106 -10.61 3.33 -15.27
C GLU A 106 -10.22 1.98 -14.65
N THR A 107 -9.17 1.94 -13.83
CA THR A 107 -8.77 0.73 -13.10
C THR A 107 -9.81 0.33 -12.06
N ASN A 108 -10.35 1.30 -11.31
CA ASN A 108 -11.43 1.05 -10.35
C ASN A 108 -12.68 0.50 -11.07
N ARG A 109 -13.04 1.09 -12.23
CA ARG A 109 -14.14 0.60 -13.06
C ARG A 109 -13.92 -0.83 -13.56
N MET A 110 -12.69 -1.17 -13.93
CA MET A 110 -12.33 -2.52 -14.36
C MET A 110 -12.38 -3.53 -13.20
N LEU A 111 -11.95 -3.14 -11.99
CA LEU A 111 -12.03 -3.96 -10.79
C LEU A 111 -13.49 -4.22 -10.39
N GLU A 112 -14.32 -3.18 -10.32
CA GLU A 112 -15.75 -3.29 -10.06
C GLU A 112 -16.44 -4.21 -11.08
N ALA A 113 -16.10 -4.08 -12.38
CA ALA A 113 -16.64 -4.95 -13.42
C ALA A 113 -16.16 -6.41 -13.29
N MET A 114 -14.96 -6.63 -12.76
CA MET A 114 -14.42 -7.96 -12.50
C MET A 114 -15.10 -8.60 -11.28
N GLU A 115 -15.27 -7.86 -10.19
CA GLU A 115 -16.00 -8.31 -8.99
C GLU A 115 -17.46 -8.65 -9.33
N ALA A 116 -18.16 -7.78 -10.06
CA ALA A 116 -19.53 -8.06 -10.50
C ALA A 116 -19.64 -9.32 -11.38
N ARG A 117 -18.62 -9.59 -12.23
CA ARG A 117 -18.56 -10.85 -13.00
C ARG A 117 -18.29 -12.04 -12.10
N HIS A 118 -17.41 -11.91 -11.11
CA HIS A 118 -17.11 -12.96 -10.15
C HIS A 118 -18.37 -13.35 -9.37
N GLU A 119 -19.08 -12.35 -8.83
CA GLU A 119 -20.37 -12.55 -8.15
C GLU A 119 -21.40 -13.22 -9.08
N ALA A 120 -21.48 -12.80 -10.35
CA ALA A 120 -22.36 -13.44 -11.33
C ALA A 120 -21.98 -14.90 -11.60
N TYR A 121 -20.69 -15.23 -11.65
CA TYR A 121 -20.22 -16.60 -11.83
C TYR A 121 -20.46 -17.46 -10.59
N GLU A 122 -20.21 -16.94 -9.38
CA GLU A 122 -20.55 -17.63 -8.13
C GLU A 122 -22.06 -17.90 -8.04
N ALA A 123 -22.88 -16.90 -8.35
CA ALA A 123 -24.33 -17.06 -8.39
C ALA A 123 -24.78 -18.12 -9.41
N PHE A 124 -24.15 -18.16 -10.59
CA PHE A 124 -24.41 -19.18 -11.60
C PHE A 124 -24.01 -20.59 -11.13
N LEU A 125 -22.80 -20.74 -10.58
CA LEU A 125 -22.30 -22.02 -10.07
C LEU A 125 -23.20 -22.56 -8.96
N LYS A 126 -23.67 -21.67 -8.07
CA LYS A 126 -24.61 -22.01 -7.01
C LYS A 126 -25.98 -22.41 -7.56
N LYS A 127 -26.53 -21.64 -8.52
CA LYS A 127 -27.84 -21.94 -9.14
C LYS A 127 -27.86 -23.30 -9.84
N GLU A 128 -26.79 -23.63 -10.57
CA GLU A 128 -26.67 -24.89 -11.29
C GLU A 128 -26.21 -26.06 -10.39
N GLY A 129 -25.98 -25.81 -9.10
CA GLY A 129 -25.51 -26.80 -8.13
C GLY A 129 -24.15 -27.39 -8.49
N LEU A 130 -23.33 -26.66 -9.25
CA LEU A 130 -22.06 -27.14 -9.78
C LEU A 130 -21.00 -27.25 -8.70
N GLU A 131 -21.02 -26.37 -7.69
CA GLU A 131 -20.14 -26.47 -6.52
C GLU A 131 -20.37 -27.78 -5.77
N GLU A 132 -21.62 -28.10 -5.43
CA GLU A 132 -21.98 -29.32 -4.69
C GLU A 132 -21.65 -30.59 -5.48
N ARG A 133 -21.85 -30.55 -6.82
CA ARG A 133 -21.49 -31.64 -7.72
C ARG A 133 -19.98 -31.86 -7.77
N PHE A 134 -19.20 -30.79 -7.83
CA PHE A 134 -17.74 -30.86 -7.80
C PHE A 134 -17.24 -31.38 -6.45
N ASP A 135 -17.79 -30.90 -5.35
CA ASP A 135 -17.44 -31.32 -3.99
C ASP A 135 -17.73 -32.80 -3.75
N SER A 136 -18.88 -33.28 -4.24
CA SER A 136 -19.25 -34.70 -4.23
C SER A 136 -18.27 -35.55 -5.04
N TYR A 137 -17.88 -35.10 -6.23
CA TYR A 137 -16.86 -35.76 -7.05
C TYR A 137 -15.49 -35.82 -6.36
N ALA A 138 -15.03 -34.70 -5.78
CA ALA A 138 -13.76 -34.61 -5.08
C ALA A 138 -13.69 -35.53 -3.84
N ARG A 139 -14.78 -35.58 -3.05
CA ARG A 139 -14.91 -36.49 -1.90
C ARG A 139 -14.90 -37.97 -2.31
N ARG A 140 -15.60 -38.31 -3.40
CA ARG A 140 -15.58 -39.68 -3.97
C ARG A 140 -14.19 -40.11 -4.41
N ARG A 141 -13.40 -39.18 -4.97
CA ARG A 141 -12.02 -39.46 -5.40
C ARG A 141 -11.06 -39.66 -4.22
N ARG A 142 -11.25 -38.94 -3.10
CA ARG A 142 -10.45 -39.10 -1.88
C ARG A 142 -10.70 -40.43 -1.16
N LYS A 143 -11.93 -40.96 -1.18
CA LYS A 143 -12.28 -42.27 -0.57
C LYS A 143 -11.79 -43.49 -1.36
N LYS A 144 -11.29 -43.30 -2.58
CA LYS A 144 -10.75 -44.37 -3.45
C LYS A 144 -9.23 -44.55 -3.32
N LYS A 145 -8.56 -43.78 -2.45
CA LYS A 145 -7.19 -44.00 -1.98
C LYS A 145 -7.24 -44.58 -0.58
#